data_AF-A0A6J0PEM3-F1
#
_entry.id   AF-A0A6J0PEM3-F1
#
_cell.length_a   1.000
_cell.length_b   1.000
_cell.length_c   1.000
_cell.angle_alpha   90.00
_cell.angle_beta   90.00
_cell.angle_gamma   90.00
#
_symmetry.space_group_name_H-M   'P 1'
#
loop_
_entity.id
_entity.type
_entity.pdbx_description
1 polymer ?
#
loop_
_entity_poly.entity_id
_entity_poly.type
_entity_poly.pdbx_seq_one_letter_code
_entity_poly.pdbx_strand_id
1 'polypeptide(L)'
;MASLQSEVELLQKKGVVDAQALIGKADARADELEKQIEKLKNEIETQTGKGDAYEARAGEAEKKVQELSLKLENIERINDEQRLRLQKSEQALQVAQEELAMMQLEARSKSDQLREVHGAWLPPWLASHIARCQDLAVTHWNEHGKPALDVFLQKASEKSTQAQKWVEPHMETARTKWIPAVKEQWLTLITYIGPHVQMVSVKAIELYRVCTNTVTLHVVKVRELGSPYFQEAKKFSKPYINQVAAVSKPHVEKVRLVMKPYTKYVAHAYAKSLGSATAYHHQVQAAVQEKLEKHELTKPLATKELVWFMASALLVLPVFFIYRIFSSIFCKKTRTTPNASANHASHKHKRRHAGK
;
A
#
# COMPACT_ATOMS: atom_id res chain seq x y z
N MET A 1 46.19 17.60 126.49
CA MET A 1 45.62 18.23 125.27
C MET A 1 46.55 18.20 124.05
N ALA A 2 47.80 17.70 124.13
CA ALA A 2 48.72 17.63 122.98
C ALA A 2 48.59 16.35 122.12
N SER A 3 48.04 15.25 122.65
CA SER A 3 47.92 13.96 121.92
C SER A 3 46.78 13.92 120.91
N LEU A 4 45.73 14.73 121.09
CA LEU A 4 44.59 14.77 120.17
C LEU A 4 44.86 15.66 118.94
N GLN A 5 45.75 16.65 119.04
CA GLN A 5 46.08 17.54 117.92
C GLN A 5 47.00 16.88 116.89
N SER A 6 47.99 16.09 117.32
CA SER A 6 48.88 15.39 116.37
C SER A 6 48.17 14.26 115.62
N GLU A 7 47.19 13.62 116.25
CA GLU A 7 46.38 12.55 115.65
C GLU A 7 45.38 13.11 114.63
N VAL A 8 44.83 14.30 114.89
CA VAL A 8 44.01 15.06 113.91
C VAL A 8 44.85 15.52 112.72
N GLU A 9 46.06 16.06 112.93
CA GLU A 9 46.94 16.46 111.82
C GLU A 9 47.41 15.27 110.96
N LEU A 10 47.66 14.11 111.57
CA LEU A 10 48.08 12.91 110.85
C LEU A 10 46.91 12.28 110.06
N LEU A 11 45.69 12.32 110.60
CA LEU A 11 44.47 11.93 109.89
C LEU A 11 44.11 12.91 108.77
N GLN A 12 44.32 14.22 108.96
CA GLN A 12 44.14 15.21 107.89
C GLN A 12 45.13 15.01 106.75
N LYS A 13 46.42 14.81 107.05
CA LYS A 13 47.44 14.53 106.01
C LYS A 13 47.17 13.23 105.27
N LYS A 14 46.78 12.16 105.98
CA LYS A 14 46.43 10.88 105.35
C LYS A 14 45.16 10.99 104.49
N GLY A 15 44.15 11.72 104.96
CA GLY A 15 42.94 12.02 104.21
C GLY A 15 43.19 12.88 102.96
N VAL A 16 44.11 13.85 103.03
CA VAL A 16 44.52 14.67 101.87
C VAL A 16 45.29 13.83 100.85
N VAL A 17 46.19 12.96 101.27
CA VAL A 17 46.94 12.07 100.36
C VAL A 17 46.04 11.02 99.70
N ASP A 18 45.12 10.40 100.45
CA ASP A 18 44.14 9.45 99.90
C ASP A 18 43.11 10.15 98.99
N ALA A 19 42.70 11.39 99.31
CA ALA A 19 41.85 12.21 98.44
C ALA A 19 42.57 12.61 97.15
N GLN A 20 43.85 13.00 97.21
CA GLN A 20 44.65 13.35 96.03
C GLN A 20 44.88 12.14 95.11
N ALA A 21 45.12 10.95 95.68
CA ALA A 21 45.22 9.70 94.93
C ALA A 21 43.88 9.26 94.30
N LEU A 22 42.76 9.53 94.97
CA LEU A 22 41.42 9.34 94.43
C LEU A 22 41.11 10.31 93.29
N ILE A 23 41.50 11.58 93.41
CA ILE A 23 41.34 12.60 92.37
C ILE A 23 42.15 12.21 91.12
N GLY A 24 43.41 11.81 91.25
CA GLY A 24 44.21 11.37 90.09
C GLY A 24 43.65 10.12 89.39
N LYS A 25 43.00 9.20 90.11
CA LYS A 25 42.27 8.07 89.51
C LYS A 25 40.97 8.48 88.84
N ALA A 26 40.29 9.50 89.36
CA ALA A 26 39.09 10.06 88.75
C ALA A 26 39.45 10.82 87.46
N ASP A 27 40.52 11.60 87.47
CA ASP A 27 41.02 12.34 86.29
C ASP A 27 41.48 11.36 85.20
N ALA A 28 42.24 10.31 85.53
CA ALA A 28 42.63 9.29 84.56
C ALA A 28 41.43 8.52 83.96
N ARG A 29 40.34 8.36 84.74
CA ARG A 29 39.09 7.79 84.23
C ARG A 29 38.32 8.79 83.36
N ALA A 30 38.37 10.07 83.69
CA ALA A 30 37.77 11.13 82.88
C ALA A 30 38.47 11.24 81.51
N ASP A 31 39.79 11.22 81.47
CA ASP A 31 40.59 11.25 80.23
C ASP A 31 40.30 10.01 79.34
N GLU A 32 40.14 8.83 79.94
CA GLU A 32 39.77 7.61 79.22
C GLU A 32 38.35 7.67 78.67
N LEU A 33 37.39 8.19 79.46
CA LEU A 33 36.03 8.40 79.01
C LEU A 33 35.96 9.44 77.88
N GLU A 34 36.76 10.50 77.94
CA GLU A 34 36.83 11.53 76.91
C GLU A 34 37.35 10.94 75.58
N LYS A 35 38.40 10.11 75.63
CA LYS A 35 38.87 9.36 74.45
C LYS A 35 37.81 8.42 73.87
N GLN A 36 37.02 7.76 74.71
CA GLN A 36 35.93 6.90 74.25
C GLN A 36 34.80 7.71 73.61
N ILE A 37 34.47 8.87 74.17
CA ILE A 37 33.50 9.80 73.59
C ILE A 37 33.98 10.31 72.22
N GLU A 38 35.24 10.71 72.10
CA GLU A 38 35.83 11.18 70.83
C GLU A 38 35.80 10.07 69.76
N LYS A 39 36.12 8.83 70.16
CA LYS A 39 36.06 7.67 69.27
C LYS A 39 34.62 7.38 68.81
N LEU A 40 33.66 7.37 69.74
CA LEU A 40 32.25 7.16 69.43
C LEU A 40 31.69 8.26 68.53
N LYS A 41 32.10 9.51 68.75
CA LYS A 41 31.71 10.66 67.91
C LYS A 41 32.18 10.49 66.46
N ASN A 42 33.44 10.11 66.25
CA ASN A 42 33.99 9.84 64.91
C ASN A 42 33.30 8.64 64.23
N GLU A 43 32.97 7.59 65.00
CA GLU A 43 32.22 6.44 64.50
C GLU A 43 30.79 6.84 64.08
N ILE A 44 30.11 7.68 64.88
CA ILE A 44 28.78 8.21 64.54
C ILE A 44 28.86 9.03 63.25
N GLU A 45 29.82 9.96 63.14
CA GLU A 45 29.95 10.82 61.97
C GLU A 45 30.22 10.03 60.67
N THR A 46 31.09 9.01 60.75
CA THR A 46 31.33 8.10 59.61
C THR A 46 30.13 7.22 59.26
N GLN A 47 29.32 6.80 60.25
CA GLN A 47 28.09 6.05 60.01
C GLN A 47 26.99 6.95 59.42
N THR A 48 26.85 8.18 59.90
CA THR A 48 25.92 9.18 59.35
C THR A 48 26.25 9.45 57.89
N GLY A 49 27.51 9.68 57.54
CA GLY A 49 27.91 9.88 56.13
C GLY A 49 27.65 8.68 55.22
N LYS A 50 27.77 7.45 55.74
CA LYS A 50 27.34 6.24 55.00
C LYS A 50 25.82 6.19 54.84
N GLY A 51 25.07 6.59 55.87
CA GLY A 51 23.62 6.74 55.84
C GLY A 51 23.17 7.66 54.71
N ASP A 52 23.73 8.87 54.64
CA ASP A 52 23.43 9.86 53.61
C ASP A 52 23.74 9.33 52.20
N ALA A 53 24.86 8.62 52.03
CA ALA A 53 25.23 8.00 50.76
C ALA A 53 24.23 6.89 50.34
N TYR A 54 23.76 6.08 51.29
CA TYR A 54 22.73 5.08 51.01
C TYR A 54 21.38 5.72 50.70
N GLU A 55 21.00 6.79 51.38
CA GLU A 55 19.76 7.53 51.13
C GLU A 55 19.76 8.17 49.75
N ALA A 56 20.87 8.81 49.34
CA ALA A 56 21.03 9.35 48.00
C ALA A 56 20.91 8.25 46.92
N ARG A 57 21.53 7.08 47.15
CA ARG A 57 21.44 5.93 46.24
C ARG A 57 20.04 5.35 46.18
N ALA A 58 19.33 5.30 47.30
CA ALA A 58 17.94 4.84 47.38
C ALA A 58 17.02 5.80 46.61
N GLY A 59 17.17 7.11 46.78
CA GLY A 59 16.40 8.11 46.04
C GLY A 59 16.66 8.08 44.53
N GLU A 60 17.89 7.81 44.09
CA GLU A 60 18.18 7.64 42.66
C GLU A 60 17.56 6.35 42.10
N ALA A 61 17.61 5.26 42.87
CA ALA A 61 16.96 4.00 42.50
C ALA A 61 15.44 4.16 42.41
N GLU A 62 14.82 4.91 43.33
CA GLU A 62 13.38 5.19 43.33
C GLU A 62 12.96 5.99 42.08
N LYS A 63 13.73 7.01 41.70
CA LYS A 63 13.50 7.77 40.45
C LYS A 63 13.57 6.86 39.22
N LYS A 64 14.54 5.94 39.17
CA LYS A 64 14.67 4.96 38.08
C LYS A 64 13.49 4.00 38.04
N VAL A 65 13.00 3.56 39.19
CA VAL A 65 11.79 2.70 39.29
C VAL A 65 10.56 3.44 38.77
N GLN A 66 10.39 4.71 39.14
CA GLN A 66 9.27 5.54 38.64
C GLN A 66 9.36 5.74 37.12
N GLU A 67 10.55 6.03 36.58
CA GLU A 67 10.74 6.16 35.13
C GLU A 67 10.45 4.85 34.39
N LEU A 68 10.91 3.71 34.92
CA LEU A 68 10.62 2.39 34.34
C LEU A 68 9.12 2.05 34.42
N SER A 69 8.44 2.43 35.50
CA SER A 69 6.99 2.24 35.64
C SER A 69 6.22 3.03 34.57
N LEU A 70 6.60 4.28 34.33
CA LEU A 70 5.96 5.11 33.28
C LEU A 70 6.21 4.54 31.88
N LYS A 71 7.41 4.03 31.62
CA LYS A 71 7.73 3.35 30.35
C LYS A 71 6.91 2.06 30.19
N LEU A 72 6.75 1.29 31.25
CA LEU A 72 5.96 0.07 31.25
C LEU A 72 4.49 0.35 30.94
N GLU A 73 3.90 1.36 31.59
CA GLU A 73 2.52 1.79 31.35
C GLU A 73 2.30 2.26 29.90
N ASN A 74 3.24 3.01 29.33
CA ASN A 74 3.13 3.42 27.93
C ASN A 74 3.25 2.23 26.96
N ILE A 75 4.11 1.25 27.25
CA ILE A 75 4.22 0.02 26.44
C ILE A 75 2.93 -0.81 26.55
N GLU A 76 2.36 -0.94 27.74
CA GLU A 76 1.09 -1.63 27.97
C GLU A 76 -0.04 -0.97 27.16
N ARG A 77 -0.15 0.36 27.20
CA ARG A 77 -1.12 1.12 26.39
C ARG A 77 -0.95 0.88 24.89
N ILE A 78 0.29 0.87 24.38
CA ILE A 78 0.56 0.62 22.96
C ILE A 78 0.18 -0.83 22.59
N ASN A 79 0.48 -1.79 23.47
CA ASN A 79 0.14 -3.20 23.27
C ASN A 79 -1.39 -3.39 23.19
N ASP A 80 -2.13 -2.79 24.11
CA ASP A 80 -3.60 -2.83 24.10
C ASP A 80 -4.19 -2.21 22.82
N GLU A 81 -3.64 -1.08 22.37
CA GLU A 81 -4.04 -0.45 21.11
C GLU A 81 -3.77 -1.35 19.90
N GLN A 82 -2.60 -2.02 19.86
CA GLN A 82 -2.27 -2.98 18.81
C GLN A 82 -3.18 -4.21 18.84
N ARG A 83 -3.48 -4.74 20.03
CA ARG A 83 -4.39 -5.87 20.22
C ARG A 83 -5.80 -5.53 19.73
N LEU A 84 -6.30 -4.33 20.02
CA LEU A 84 -7.60 -3.86 19.53
C LEU A 84 -7.63 -3.74 18.00
N ARG A 85 -6.55 -3.21 17.39
CA ARG A 85 -6.44 -3.13 15.92
C ARG A 85 -6.39 -4.51 15.27
N LEU A 86 -5.65 -5.45 15.87
CA LEU A 86 -5.60 -6.85 15.44
C LEU A 86 -6.98 -7.48 15.46
N GLN A 87 -7.70 -7.36 16.58
CA GLN A 87 -9.05 -7.90 16.71
C GLN A 87 -10.03 -7.31 15.68
N LYS A 88 -9.98 -5.99 15.42
CA LYS A 88 -10.79 -5.36 14.38
C LYS A 88 -10.46 -5.89 12.98
N SER A 89 -9.17 -6.09 12.68
CA SER A 89 -8.75 -6.62 11.39
C SER A 89 -9.15 -8.09 11.20
N GLU A 90 -9.11 -8.89 12.27
CA GLU A 90 -9.53 -10.28 12.28
C GLU A 90 -11.05 -10.41 12.05
N GLN A 91 -11.86 -9.57 12.72
CA GLN A 91 -13.30 -9.51 12.48
C GLN A 91 -13.64 -9.13 11.03
N ALA A 92 -12.97 -8.11 10.47
CA ALA A 92 -13.17 -7.73 9.08
C ALA A 92 -12.79 -8.84 8.10
N LEU A 93 -11.72 -9.59 8.41
CA LEU A 93 -11.29 -10.74 7.62
C LEU A 93 -12.33 -11.87 7.69
N GLN A 94 -12.87 -12.17 8.87
CA GLN A 94 -13.88 -13.19 9.05
C GLN A 94 -15.17 -12.86 8.28
N VAL A 95 -15.64 -11.60 8.36
CA VAL A 95 -16.79 -11.12 7.57
C VAL A 95 -16.53 -11.28 6.07
N ALA A 96 -15.35 -10.88 5.59
CA ALA A 96 -15.00 -11.03 4.18
C ALA A 96 -14.93 -12.51 3.73
N GLN A 97 -14.48 -13.41 4.61
CA GLN A 97 -14.46 -14.85 4.34
C GLN A 97 -15.87 -15.44 4.29
N GLU A 98 -16.77 -15.01 5.19
CA GLU A 98 -18.18 -15.43 5.20
C GLU A 98 -18.93 -14.92 3.95
N GLU A 99 -18.74 -13.65 3.58
CA GLU A 99 -19.31 -13.09 2.35
C GLU A 99 -18.79 -13.81 1.11
N LEU A 100 -17.49 -14.13 1.05
CA LEU A 100 -16.92 -14.93 -0.03
C LEU A 100 -17.57 -16.32 -0.12
N ALA A 101 -17.75 -17.00 1.02
CA ALA A 101 -18.38 -18.32 1.06
C ALA A 101 -19.85 -18.26 0.60
N MET A 102 -20.59 -17.24 1.02
CA MET A 102 -21.97 -16.98 0.58
C MET A 102 -22.04 -16.75 -0.93
N MET A 103 -21.17 -15.90 -1.47
CA MET A 103 -21.10 -15.62 -2.91
C MET A 103 -20.72 -16.87 -3.72
N GLN A 104 -19.83 -17.72 -3.19
CA GLN A 104 -19.49 -18.99 -3.82
C GLN A 104 -20.67 -19.96 -3.84
N LEU A 105 -21.42 -20.07 -2.74
CA LEU A 105 -22.62 -20.91 -2.67
C LEU A 105 -23.72 -20.40 -3.62
N GLU A 106 -23.94 -19.09 -3.66
CA GLU A 106 -24.89 -18.48 -4.60
C GLU A 106 -24.48 -18.73 -6.05
N ALA A 107 -23.20 -18.51 -6.39
CA ALA A 107 -22.67 -18.77 -7.73
C ALA A 107 -22.84 -20.25 -8.14
N ARG A 108 -22.57 -21.19 -7.22
CA ARG A 108 -22.81 -22.63 -7.45
C ARG A 108 -24.29 -22.93 -7.67
N SER A 109 -25.18 -22.41 -6.83
CA SER A 109 -26.64 -22.58 -6.98
C SER A 109 -27.14 -22.02 -8.31
N LYS A 110 -26.73 -20.81 -8.69
CA LYS A 110 -27.07 -20.20 -9.98
C LYS A 110 -26.52 -21.01 -11.15
N SER A 111 -25.30 -21.53 -11.03
CA SER A 111 -24.70 -22.43 -12.03
C SER A 111 -25.50 -23.72 -12.21
N ASP A 112 -25.94 -24.35 -11.11
CA ASP A 112 -26.76 -25.57 -11.16
C ASP A 112 -28.15 -25.30 -11.76
N GLN A 113 -28.81 -24.19 -11.36
CA GLN A 113 -30.06 -23.74 -11.98
C GLN A 113 -29.90 -23.48 -13.47
N LEU A 114 -28.79 -22.83 -13.86
CA LEU A 114 -28.50 -22.57 -15.26
C LEU A 114 -28.26 -23.88 -16.01
N ARG A 115 -27.54 -24.84 -15.42
CA ARG A 115 -27.30 -26.18 -16.00
C ARG A 115 -28.61 -26.94 -16.24
N GLU A 116 -29.56 -26.88 -15.33
CA GLU A 116 -30.89 -27.49 -15.49
C GLU A 116 -31.71 -26.82 -16.61
N VAL A 117 -31.77 -25.48 -16.62
CA VAL A 117 -32.51 -24.73 -17.65
C VAL A 117 -31.87 -24.87 -19.04
N HIS A 118 -30.54 -24.98 -19.09
CA HIS A 118 -29.76 -25.01 -20.33
C HIS A 118 -29.59 -26.42 -20.89
N GLY A 119 -29.64 -27.47 -20.07
CA GLY A 119 -29.56 -28.87 -20.51
C GLY A 119 -30.67 -29.28 -21.48
N ALA A 120 -31.81 -28.58 -21.49
CA ALA A 120 -32.93 -28.83 -22.39
C ALA A 120 -33.02 -27.87 -23.61
N TRP A 121 -32.34 -26.72 -23.57
CA TRP A 121 -32.46 -25.67 -24.61
C TRP A 121 -31.23 -25.52 -25.49
N LEU A 122 -30.03 -25.87 -25.00
CA LEU A 122 -28.80 -25.75 -25.78
C LEU A 122 -28.58 -26.95 -26.70
N PRO A 123 -28.42 -26.74 -28.02
CA PRO A 123 -28.05 -27.81 -28.93
C PRO A 123 -26.77 -28.53 -28.45
N PRO A 124 -26.69 -29.88 -28.56
CA PRO A 124 -25.58 -30.67 -28.02
C PRO A 124 -24.19 -30.16 -28.42
N TRP A 125 -24.03 -29.66 -29.65
CA TRP A 125 -22.75 -29.12 -30.14
C TRP A 125 -22.27 -27.87 -29.36
N LEU A 126 -23.19 -27.04 -28.86
CA LEU A 126 -22.88 -25.82 -28.13
C LEU A 126 -22.62 -26.12 -26.65
N ALA A 127 -23.35 -27.07 -26.06
CA ALA A 127 -23.06 -27.59 -24.72
C ALA A 127 -21.65 -28.21 -24.64
N SER A 128 -21.28 -29.05 -25.62
CA SER A 128 -19.91 -29.61 -25.71
C SER A 128 -18.85 -28.53 -25.94
N HIS A 129 -19.17 -27.46 -26.65
CA HIS A 129 -18.24 -26.33 -26.84
C HIS A 129 -18.01 -25.56 -25.55
N ILE A 130 -19.07 -25.30 -24.77
CA ILE A 130 -18.98 -24.60 -23.49
C ILE A 130 -18.21 -25.44 -22.48
N ALA A 131 -18.48 -26.75 -22.38
CA ALA A 131 -17.75 -27.67 -21.51
C ALA A 131 -16.25 -27.70 -21.86
N ARG A 132 -15.91 -27.77 -23.15
CA ARG A 132 -14.52 -27.73 -23.60
C ARG A 132 -13.82 -26.40 -23.28
N CYS A 133 -14.53 -25.28 -23.39
CA CYS A 133 -14.01 -23.97 -22.99
C CYS A 133 -13.80 -23.87 -21.48
N GLN A 134 -14.70 -24.43 -20.67
CA GLN A 134 -14.55 -24.49 -19.22
C GLN A 134 -13.32 -25.32 -18.81
N ASP A 135 -13.14 -26.50 -19.39
CA ASP A 135 -11.98 -27.35 -19.11
C ASP A 135 -10.66 -26.67 -19.49
N LEU A 136 -10.59 -26.04 -20.66
CA LEU A 136 -9.42 -25.28 -21.10
C LEU A 136 -9.12 -24.08 -20.19
N ALA A 137 -10.16 -23.39 -19.72
CA ALA A 137 -9.99 -22.26 -18.81
C ALA A 137 -9.47 -22.72 -17.44
N VAL A 138 -10.01 -23.82 -16.90
CA VAL A 138 -9.60 -24.40 -15.61
C VAL A 138 -8.16 -24.93 -15.69
N THR A 139 -7.82 -25.68 -16.74
CA THR A 139 -6.45 -26.20 -16.94
C THR A 139 -5.45 -25.06 -17.08
N HIS A 140 -5.73 -24.05 -17.92
CA HIS A 140 -4.80 -22.94 -18.11
C HIS A 140 -4.65 -22.07 -16.84
N TRP A 141 -5.73 -21.88 -16.08
CA TRP A 141 -5.68 -21.23 -14.78
C TRP A 141 -4.78 -21.99 -13.80
N ASN A 142 -4.93 -23.31 -13.70
CA ASN A 142 -4.15 -24.12 -12.77
C ASN A 142 -2.67 -24.20 -13.18
N GLU A 143 -2.37 -24.29 -14.48
CA GLU A 143 -1.00 -24.39 -14.97
C GLU A 143 -0.24 -23.06 -14.92
N HIS A 144 -0.92 -21.93 -15.19
CA HIS A 144 -0.24 -20.65 -15.42
C HIS A 144 -0.74 -19.53 -14.51
N GLY A 145 -2.05 -19.44 -14.30
CA GLY A 145 -2.67 -18.35 -13.54
C GLY A 145 -2.38 -18.42 -12.03
N LYS A 146 -2.66 -19.57 -11.43
CA LYS A 146 -2.49 -19.82 -9.99
C LYS A 146 -1.01 -19.70 -9.56
N PRO A 147 -0.03 -20.32 -10.25
CA PRO A 147 1.37 -20.16 -9.87
C PRO A 147 1.89 -18.73 -10.00
N ALA A 148 1.44 -17.99 -11.03
CA ALA A 148 1.83 -16.59 -11.19
C ALA A 148 1.27 -15.69 -10.07
N LEU A 149 0.04 -15.97 -9.61
CA LEU A 149 -0.56 -15.27 -8.48
C LEU A 149 0.18 -15.58 -7.17
N ASP A 150 0.50 -16.86 -6.94
CA ASP A 150 1.23 -17.29 -5.74
C ASP A 150 2.64 -16.67 -5.68
N VAL A 151 3.37 -16.65 -6.81
CA VAL A 151 4.69 -15.98 -6.91
C VAL A 151 4.57 -14.48 -6.67
N PHE A 152 3.50 -13.84 -7.16
CA PHE A 152 3.26 -12.42 -6.93
C PHE A 152 2.98 -12.12 -5.46
N LEU A 153 2.12 -12.90 -4.80
CA LEU A 153 1.81 -12.76 -3.38
C LEU A 153 3.06 -12.99 -2.51
N GLN A 154 3.89 -13.97 -2.86
CA GLN A 154 5.16 -14.24 -2.18
C GLN A 154 6.16 -13.09 -2.38
N LYS A 155 6.32 -12.57 -3.61
CA LYS A 155 7.20 -11.41 -3.84
C LYS A 155 6.71 -10.15 -3.14
N ALA A 156 5.40 -9.95 -3.05
CA ALA A 156 4.82 -8.83 -2.33
C ALA A 156 5.10 -8.91 -0.82
N SER A 157 5.01 -10.09 -0.22
CA SER A 157 5.32 -10.29 1.20
C SER A 157 6.83 -10.19 1.49
N GLU A 158 7.69 -10.73 0.62
CA GLU A 158 9.15 -10.57 0.69
C GLU A 158 9.60 -9.11 0.53
N LYS A 159 8.96 -8.35 -0.38
CA LYS A 159 9.27 -6.92 -0.56
C LYS A 159 8.74 -6.05 0.59
N SER A 160 7.63 -6.43 1.20
CA SER A 160 7.11 -5.77 2.42
C SER A 160 8.09 -5.93 3.59
N THR A 161 8.64 -7.12 3.80
CA THR A 161 9.64 -7.38 4.85
C THR A 161 11.01 -6.76 4.54
N GLN A 162 11.39 -6.66 3.27
CA GLN A 162 12.62 -5.96 2.84
C GLN A 162 12.49 -4.43 2.97
N ALA A 163 11.32 -3.86 2.67
CA ALA A 163 11.03 -2.44 2.88
C ALA A 163 11.14 -2.06 4.36
N GLN A 164 10.78 -2.97 5.28
CA GLN A 164 10.91 -2.75 6.72
C GLN A 164 12.37 -2.66 7.20
N LYS A 165 13.34 -3.30 6.51
CA LYS A 165 14.78 -3.23 6.84
C LYS A 165 15.53 -2.04 6.20
N TRP A 166 14.98 -1.44 5.14
CA TRP A 166 15.64 -0.36 4.37
C TRP A 166 15.32 1.06 4.86
N VAL A 167 14.32 1.21 5.74
CA VAL A 167 13.76 2.52 6.12
C VAL A 167 14.61 3.29 7.14
N GLU A 168 15.40 2.61 7.98
CA GLU A 168 16.14 3.27 9.07
C GLU A 168 17.37 4.10 8.62
N PRO A 169 18.29 3.63 7.75
CA PRO A 169 19.57 4.31 7.52
C PRO A 169 19.67 5.15 6.23
N HIS A 170 18.78 4.97 5.25
CA HIS A 170 18.92 5.59 3.92
C HIS A 170 18.06 6.84 3.69
N MET A 171 17.15 7.15 4.61
CA MET A 171 16.25 8.31 4.49
C MET A 171 17.00 9.65 4.63
N GLU A 172 18.03 9.69 5.47
CA GLU A 172 18.90 10.85 5.73
C GLU A 172 19.80 11.21 4.52
N THR A 173 20.34 10.20 3.83
CA THR A 173 21.22 10.41 2.66
C THR A 173 20.42 10.81 1.41
N ALA A 174 19.21 10.25 1.27
CA ALA A 174 18.28 10.63 0.21
C ALA A 174 17.86 12.11 0.36
N ARG A 175 17.59 12.56 1.60
CA ARG A 175 17.15 13.93 1.88
C ARG A 175 18.21 14.99 1.56
N THR A 176 19.48 14.71 1.86
CA THR A 176 20.55 15.73 1.82
C THR A 176 21.32 15.79 0.50
N LYS A 177 21.54 14.65 -0.19
CA LYS A 177 22.42 14.60 -1.38
C LYS A 177 21.69 14.43 -2.69
N TRP A 178 20.63 13.63 -2.71
CA TRP A 178 20.00 13.21 -3.97
C TRP A 178 18.94 14.20 -4.46
N ILE A 179 18.14 14.77 -3.55
CA ILE A 179 17.08 15.73 -3.89
C ILE A 179 17.62 16.96 -4.63
N PRO A 180 18.71 17.62 -4.17
CA PRO A 180 19.21 18.82 -4.84
C PRO A 180 19.83 18.49 -6.20
N ALA A 181 20.61 17.41 -6.28
CA ALA A 181 21.30 17.00 -7.50
C ALA A 181 20.32 16.60 -8.62
N VAL A 182 19.26 15.87 -8.28
CA VAL A 182 18.21 15.49 -9.24
C VAL A 182 17.46 16.73 -9.71
N LYS A 183 17.17 17.69 -8.83
CA LYS A 183 16.46 18.93 -9.18
C LYS A 183 17.24 19.80 -10.16
N GLU A 184 18.55 19.98 -9.95
CA GLU A 184 19.42 20.75 -10.84
C GLU A 184 19.58 20.08 -12.22
N GLN A 185 19.77 18.75 -12.24
CA GLN A 185 19.87 18.03 -13.51
C GLN A 185 18.54 18.00 -14.28
N TRP A 186 17.41 17.93 -13.58
CA TRP A 186 16.09 18.01 -14.22
C TRP A 186 15.82 19.37 -14.85
N LEU A 187 16.20 20.47 -14.20
CA LEU A 187 16.04 21.82 -14.75
C LEU A 187 16.90 22.04 -16.01
N THR A 188 18.11 21.49 -16.02
CA THR A 188 19.03 21.55 -17.17
C THR A 188 18.50 20.73 -18.36
N LEU A 189 17.90 19.57 -18.09
CA LEU A 189 17.25 18.74 -19.10
C LEU A 189 15.99 19.42 -19.69
N ILE A 190 15.16 20.04 -18.85
CA ILE A 190 13.97 20.79 -19.32
C ILE A 190 14.38 21.94 -20.24
N THR A 191 15.42 22.71 -19.87
CA THR A 191 15.90 23.84 -20.67
C THR A 191 16.53 23.40 -22.00
N TYR A 192 17.26 22.28 -22.01
CA TYR A 192 17.83 21.73 -23.24
C TYR A 192 16.77 21.11 -24.18
N ILE A 193 15.78 20.40 -23.63
CA ILE A 193 14.80 19.66 -24.44
C ILE A 193 13.65 20.56 -24.93
N GLY A 194 13.33 21.65 -24.22
CA GLY A 194 12.23 22.56 -24.54
C GLY A 194 12.18 23.04 -26.00
N PRO A 195 13.28 23.57 -26.57
CA PRO A 195 13.33 24.02 -27.97
C PRO A 195 13.11 22.89 -28.99
N HIS A 196 13.60 21.68 -28.70
CA HIS A 196 13.47 20.53 -29.59
C HIS A 196 12.04 19.97 -29.61
N VAL A 197 11.37 19.93 -28.46
CA VAL A 197 9.96 19.52 -28.37
C VAL A 197 9.06 20.53 -29.09
N GLN A 198 9.33 21.83 -28.96
CA GLN A 198 8.63 22.87 -29.73
C GLN A 198 8.85 22.73 -31.24
N MET A 199 10.07 22.46 -31.69
CA MET A 199 10.34 22.27 -33.12
C MET A 199 9.67 21.02 -33.70
N VAL A 200 9.66 19.91 -32.95
CA VAL A 200 8.97 18.69 -33.35
C VAL A 200 7.45 18.87 -33.35
N SER A 201 6.89 19.59 -32.37
CA SER A 201 5.45 19.86 -32.32
C SER A 201 4.98 20.72 -33.49
N VAL A 202 5.72 21.77 -33.85
CA VAL A 202 5.42 22.61 -35.02
C VAL A 202 5.45 21.79 -36.31
N LYS A 203 6.49 20.98 -36.53
CA LYS A 203 6.59 20.12 -37.72
C LYS A 203 5.51 19.04 -37.76
N ALA A 204 5.16 18.47 -36.61
CA ALA A 204 4.08 17.49 -36.52
C ALA A 204 2.71 18.10 -36.86
N ILE A 205 2.43 19.32 -36.40
CA ILE A 205 1.21 20.05 -36.73
C ILE A 205 1.14 20.34 -38.24
N GLU A 206 2.25 20.75 -38.85
CA GLU A 206 2.32 21.02 -40.28
C GLU A 206 2.09 19.75 -41.12
N LEU A 207 2.76 18.66 -40.76
CA LEU A 207 2.63 17.36 -41.44
C LEU A 207 1.21 16.76 -41.27
N TYR A 208 0.62 16.93 -40.08
CA TYR A 208 -0.78 16.57 -39.81
C TYR A 208 -1.75 17.40 -40.67
N ARG A 209 -1.50 18.70 -40.86
CA ARG A 209 -2.35 19.57 -41.67
C ARG A 209 -2.29 19.19 -43.16
N VAL A 210 -1.10 18.94 -43.68
CA VAL A 210 -0.89 18.48 -45.06
C VAL A 210 -1.53 17.11 -45.30
N CYS A 211 -1.36 16.18 -44.35
CA CYS A 211 -1.96 14.86 -44.42
C CYS A 211 -3.49 14.94 -44.37
N THR A 212 -4.05 15.73 -43.45
CA THR A 212 -5.50 15.97 -43.34
C THR A 212 -6.06 16.52 -44.65
N ASN A 213 -5.44 17.55 -45.24
CA ASN A 213 -5.89 18.12 -46.52
C ASN A 213 -5.85 17.11 -47.68
N THR A 214 -4.81 16.29 -47.74
CA THR A 214 -4.66 15.25 -48.78
C THR A 214 -5.69 14.14 -48.61
N VAL A 215 -5.90 13.67 -47.38
CA VAL A 215 -6.89 12.64 -47.06
C VAL A 215 -8.30 13.15 -47.29
N THR A 216 -8.62 14.39 -46.91
CA THR A 216 -9.93 15.01 -47.17
C THR A 216 -10.23 15.04 -48.67
N LEU A 217 -9.27 15.40 -49.52
CA LEU A 217 -9.44 15.39 -50.97
C LEU A 217 -9.78 13.98 -51.50
N HIS A 218 -9.10 12.94 -51.00
CA HIS A 218 -9.35 11.56 -51.39
C HIS A 218 -10.68 11.01 -50.84
N VAL A 219 -11.05 11.39 -49.61
CA VAL A 219 -12.34 11.00 -49.00
C VAL A 219 -13.51 11.63 -49.75
N VAL A 220 -13.40 12.90 -50.17
CA VAL A 220 -14.41 13.54 -51.02
C VAL A 220 -14.53 12.82 -52.36
N LYS A 221 -13.40 12.49 -53.01
CA LYS A 221 -13.39 11.78 -54.30
C LYS A 221 -13.96 10.36 -54.20
N VAL A 222 -13.64 9.62 -53.14
CA VAL A 222 -14.21 8.29 -52.87
C VAL A 222 -15.70 8.38 -52.54
N ARG A 223 -16.13 9.43 -51.83
CA ARG A 223 -17.55 9.68 -51.54
C ARG A 223 -18.32 10.01 -52.82
N GLU A 224 -17.79 10.84 -53.71
CA GLU A 224 -18.41 11.17 -55.00
C GLU A 224 -18.53 9.95 -55.91
N LEU A 225 -17.46 9.15 -56.02
CA LEU A 225 -17.45 7.93 -56.84
C LEU A 225 -18.33 6.81 -56.26
N GLY A 226 -18.36 6.68 -54.92
CA GLY A 226 -19.14 5.65 -54.23
C GLY A 226 -20.62 5.97 -54.08
N SER A 227 -20.98 7.26 -54.06
CA SER A 227 -22.37 7.74 -53.88
C SER A 227 -23.39 7.05 -54.79
N PRO A 228 -23.21 6.96 -56.12
CA PRO A 228 -24.18 6.30 -57.00
C PRO A 228 -24.36 4.81 -56.66
N TYR A 229 -23.28 4.08 -56.36
CA TYR A 229 -23.34 2.67 -55.97
C TYR A 229 -24.04 2.46 -54.62
N PHE A 230 -23.80 3.33 -53.64
CA PHE A 230 -24.51 3.30 -52.36
C PHE A 230 -26.00 3.62 -52.51
N GLN A 231 -26.37 4.53 -53.41
CA GLN A 231 -27.78 4.84 -53.68
C GLN A 231 -28.49 3.67 -54.38
N GLU A 232 -27.82 2.98 -55.32
CA GLU A 232 -28.34 1.79 -55.98
C GLU A 232 -28.55 0.63 -54.99
N ALA A 233 -27.54 0.34 -54.16
CA ALA A 233 -27.61 -0.66 -53.10
C ALA A 233 -28.68 -0.32 -52.06
N LYS A 234 -28.86 0.97 -51.74
CA LYS A 234 -29.95 1.44 -50.87
C LYS A 234 -31.31 1.20 -51.51
N LYS A 235 -31.49 1.45 -52.81
CA LYS A 235 -32.77 1.14 -53.51
C LYS A 235 -33.08 -0.36 -53.44
N PHE A 236 -32.08 -1.22 -53.66
CA PHE A 236 -32.24 -2.67 -53.64
C PHE A 236 -32.49 -3.23 -52.23
N SER A 237 -31.78 -2.75 -51.22
CA SER A 237 -31.87 -3.27 -49.84
C SER A 237 -33.06 -2.73 -49.05
N LYS A 238 -33.52 -1.51 -49.34
CA LYS A 238 -34.60 -0.84 -48.62
C LYS A 238 -35.91 -1.63 -48.50
N PRO A 239 -36.44 -2.32 -49.53
CA PRO A 239 -37.65 -3.15 -49.35
C PRO A 239 -37.42 -4.30 -48.37
N TYR A 240 -36.28 -4.98 -48.41
CA TYR A 240 -35.94 -6.08 -47.50
C TYR A 240 -35.71 -5.59 -46.07
N ILE A 241 -35.00 -4.47 -45.89
CA ILE A 241 -34.82 -3.84 -44.58
C ILE A 241 -36.18 -3.44 -44.00
N ASN A 242 -37.06 -2.87 -44.82
CA ASN A 242 -38.41 -2.49 -44.39
C ASN A 242 -39.26 -3.71 -44.02
N GLN A 243 -39.12 -4.82 -44.73
CA GLN A 243 -39.82 -6.07 -44.43
C GLN A 243 -39.33 -6.70 -43.12
N VAL A 244 -38.00 -6.79 -42.93
CA VAL A 244 -37.41 -7.26 -41.67
C VAL A 244 -37.80 -6.35 -40.51
N ALA A 245 -37.78 -5.04 -40.71
CA ALA A 245 -38.24 -4.07 -39.71
C ALA A 245 -39.73 -4.25 -39.40
N ALA A 246 -40.60 -4.44 -40.40
CA ALA A 246 -42.04 -4.64 -40.21
C ALA A 246 -42.36 -5.93 -39.44
N VAL A 247 -41.70 -7.05 -39.79
CA VAL A 247 -41.88 -8.34 -39.13
C VAL A 247 -41.34 -8.32 -37.70
N SER A 248 -40.18 -7.68 -37.48
CA SER A 248 -39.57 -7.61 -36.14
C SER A 248 -40.20 -6.56 -35.23
N LYS A 249 -40.85 -5.52 -35.76
CA LYS A 249 -41.48 -4.42 -34.99
C LYS A 249 -42.34 -4.89 -33.81
N PRO A 250 -43.34 -5.79 -33.97
CA PRO A 250 -44.15 -6.23 -32.84
C PRO A 250 -43.35 -7.01 -31.79
N HIS A 251 -42.35 -7.79 -32.20
CA HIS A 251 -41.50 -8.56 -31.28
C HIS A 251 -40.53 -7.67 -30.50
N VAL A 252 -39.92 -6.70 -31.18
CA VAL A 252 -39.03 -5.71 -30.55
C VAL A 252 -39.81 -4.82 -29.58
N GLU A 253 -41.02 -4.38 -29.94
CA GLU A 253 -41.86 -3.60 -29.02
C GLU A 253 -42.34 -4.43 -27.83
N LYS A 254 -42.67 -5.72 -28.01
CA LYS A 254 -43.01 -6.62 -26.89
C LYS A 254 -41.82 -6.81 -25.95
N VAL A 255 -40.62 -7.05 -26.48
CA VAL A 255 -39.38 -7.15 -25.68
C VAL A 255 -39.09 -5.83 -24.96
N ARG A 256 -39.26 -4.69 -25.64
CA ARG A 256 -39.09 -3.35 -25.05
C ARG A 256 -40.07 -3.08 -23.91
N LEU A 257 -41.33 -3.49 -24.05
CA LEU A 257 -42.35 -3.35 -23.00
C LEU A 257 -42.03 -4.23 -21.78
N VAL A 258 -41.61 -5.47 -22.00
CA VAL A 258 -41.19 -6.39 -20.92
C VAL A 258 -39.91 -5.89 -20.24
N MET A 259 -38.98 -5.30 -21.00
CA MET A 259 -37.72 -4.79 -20.49
C MET A 259 -37.80 -3.40 -19.86
N LYS A 260 -38.84 -2.60 -20.10
CA LYS A 260 -39.03 -1.26 -19.49
C LYS A 260 -38.80 -1.21 -17.96
N PRO A 261 -39.37 -2.12 -17.14
CA PRO A 261 -39.10 -2.13 -15.70
C PRO A 261 -37.64 -2.46 -15.37
N TYR A 262 -37.01 -3.39 -16.12
CA TYR A 262 -35.61 -3.74 -15.94
C TYR A 262 -34.66 -2.63 -16.37
N THR A 263 -34.98 -1.88 -17.41
CA THR A 263 -34.17 -0.72 -17.84
C THR A 263 -34.19 0.39 -16.79
N LYS A 264 -35.32 0.61 -16.11
CA LYS A 264 -35.40 1.53 -14.95
C LYS A 264 -34.54 1.04 -13.79
N TYR A 265 -34.60 -0.25 -13.46
CA TYR A 265 -33.78 -0.84 -12.41
C TYR A 265 -32.28 -0.72 -12.73
N VAL A 266 -31.87 -1.05 -13.97
CA VAL A 266 -30.49 -0.93 -14.42
C VAL A 266 -30.03 0.53 -14.42
N ALA A 267 -30.87 1.46 -14.87
CA ALA A 267 -30.55 2.90 -14.81
C ALA A 267 -30.38 3.39 -13.37
N HIS A 268 -31.22 2.92 -12.44
CA HIS A 268 -31.10 3.26 -11.02
C HIS A 268 -29.86 2.64 -10.38
N ALA A 269 -29.59 1.37 -10.64
CA ALA A 269 -28.38 0.68 -10.17
C ALA A 269 -27.12 1.37 -10.72
N TYR A 270 -27.11 1.72 -12.00
CA TYR A 270 -26.02 2.47 -12.63
C TYR A 270 -25.83 3.85 -11.99
N ALA A 271 -26.91 4.61 -11.75
CA ALA A 271 -26.84 5.90 -11.07
C ALA A 271 -26.28 5.77 -9.64
N LYS A 272 -26.70 4.73 -8.91
CA LYS A 272 -26.18 4.42 -7.56
C LYS A 272 -24.68 4.07 -7.63
N SER A 273 -24.27 3.23 -8.56
CA SER A 273 -22.87 2.87 -8.79
C SER A 273 -22.03 4.08 -9.18
N LEU A 274 -22.55 4.98 -10.02
CA LEU A 274 -21.87 6.22 -10.42
C LEU A 274 -21.70 7.16 -9.22
N GLY A 275 -22.72 7.28 -8.37
CA GLY A 275 -22.64 8.03 -7.11
C GLY A 275 -21.59 7.45 -6.16
N SER A 276 -21.59 6.13 -5.96
CA SER A 276 -20.60 5.44 -5.12
C SER A 276 -19.17 5.56 -5.68
N ALA A 277 -18.99 5.41 -7.00
CA ALA A 277 -17.69 5.58 -7.65
C ALA A 277 -17.16 7.01 -7.51
N THR A 278 -18.03 8.02 -7.58
CA THR A 278 -17.66 9.42 -7.38
C THR A 278 -17.26 9.69 -5.92
N ALA A 279 -18.01 9.14 -4.95
CA ALA A 279 -17.66 9.25 -3.54
C ALA A 279 -16.31 8.56 -3.23
N TYR A 280 -16.08 7.38 -3.80
CA TYR A 280 -14.82 6.66 -3.65
C TYR A 280 -13.66 7.40 -4.35
N HIS A 281 -13.88 7.99 -5.52
CA HIS A 281 -12.90 8.84 -6.19
C HIS A 281 -12.46 9.98 -5.28
N HIS A 282 -13.40 10.68 -4.65
CA HIS A 282 -13.08 11.74 -3.68
C HIS A 282 -12.34 11.23 -2.44
N GLN A 283 -12.68 10.05 -1.92
CA GLN A 283 -11.94 9.44 -0.81
C GLN A 283 -10.50 9.08 -1.20
N VAL A 284 -10.31 8.51 -2.39
CA VAL A 284 -8.97 8.19 -2.91
C VAL A 284 -8.19 9.46 -3.20
N GLN A 285 -8.82 10.52 -3.72
CA GLN A 285 -8.19 11.83 -3.88
C GLN A 285 -7.68 12.36 -2.53
N ALA A 286 -8.50 12.31 -1.48
CA ALA A 286 -8.12 12.76 -0.15
C ALA A 286 -6.95 11.94 0.42
N ALA A 287 -7.00 10.60 0.31
CA ALA A 287 -5.96 9.72 0.80
C ALA A 287 -4.64 9.85 0.01
N VAL A 288 -4.73 10.01 -1.32
CA VAL A 288 -3.57 10.26 -2.19
C VAL A 288 -2.97 11.62 -1.89
N GLN A 289 -3.79 12.67 -1.73
CA GLN A 289 -3.32 13.99 -1.35
C GLN A 289 -2.63 13.99 0.01
N GLU A 290 -3.24 13.37 1.03
CA GLU A 290 -2.66 13.25 2.37
C GLU A 290 -1.31 12.52 2.33
N LYS A 291 -1.23 11.39 1.59
CA LYS A 291 0.01 10.64 1.38
C LYS A 291 1.08 11.46 0.66
N LEU A 292 0.69 12.24 -0.36
CA LEU A 292 1.63 13.09 -1.10
C LEU A 292 2.12 14.27 -0.25
N GLU A 293 1.27 14.87 0.59
CA GLU A 293 1.64 15.98 1.48
C GLU A 293 2.50 15.54 2.67
N LYS A 294 2.32 14.30 3.15
CA LYS A 294 3.04 13.73 4.30
C LYS A 294 4.55 13.54 4.06
N HIS A 295 4.99 13.43 2.80
CA HIS A 295 6.41 13.29 2.46
C HIS A 295 6.93 14.53 1.76
N GLU A 296 8.03 15.11 2.25
CA GLU A 296 8.64 16.32 1.68
C GLU A 296 9.02 16.18 0.19
N LEU A 297 9.29 14.95 -0.26
CA LEU A 297 9.59 14.59 -1.66
C LEU A 297 8.39 14.68 -2.61
N THR A 298 7.21 14.25 -2.14
CA THR A 298 6.00 14.17 -2.96
C THR A 298 5.08 15.38 -2.78
N LYS A 299 5.36 16.22 -1.77
CA LYS A 299 4.67 17.49 -1.54
C LYS A 299 4.55 18.39 -2.78
N PRO A 300 5.60 18.59 -3.62
CA PRO A 300 5.45 19.35 -4.87
C PRO A 300 4.62 18.65 -5.94
N LEU A 301 4.41 17.33 -5.83
CA LEU A 301 3.56 16.54 -6.74
C LEU A 301 2.09 16.54 -6.31
N ALA A 302 1.73 17.05 -5.13
CA ALA A 302 0.35 17.15 -4.63
C ALA A 302 -0.48 18.24 -5.36
N THR A 303 -0.34 18.34 -6.69
CA THR A 303 -1.15 19.23 -7.51
C THR A 303 -2.54 18.63 -7.73
N LYS A 304 -3.58 19.48 -7.71
CA LYS A 304 -4.98 19.05 -7.84
C LYS A 304 -5.23 18.18 -9.08
N GLU A 305 -4.59 18.50 -10.20
CA GLU A 305 -4.71 17.71 -11.44
C GLU A 305 -4.07 16.32 -11.31
N LEU A 306 -2.85 16.22 -10.76
CA LEU A 306 -2.18 14.93 -10.60
C LEU A 306 -2.93 14.01 -9.62
N VAL A 307 -3.42 14.55 -8.50
CA VAL A 307 -4.23 13.81 -7.53
C VAL A 307 -5.52 13.30 -8.18
N TRP A 308 -6.16 14.12 -9.00
CA TRP A 308 -7.35 13.73 -9.76
C TRP A 308 -7.05 12.60 -10.77
N PHE A 309 -5.95 12.70 -11.52
CA PHE A 309 -5.54 11.65 -12.46
C PHE A 309 -5.15 10.35 -11.76
N MET A 310 -4.44 10.41 -10.63
CA MET A 310 -4.04 9.23 -9.86
C MET A 310 -5.25 8.51 -9.25
N ALA A 311 -6.21 9.26 -8.70
CA ALA A 311 -7.46 8.69 -8.19
C ALA A 311 -8.31 8.07 -9.30
N SER A 312 -8.38 8.71 -10.47
CA SER A 312 -9.03 8.16 -11.67
C SER A 312 -8.33 6.89 -12.16
N ALA A 313 -7.00 6.86 -12.18
CA ALA A 313 -6.23 5.68 -12.59
C ALA A 313 -6.46 4.49 -11.65
N LEU A 314 -6.47 4.73 -10.33
CA LEU A 314 -6.77 3.73 -9.30
C LEU A 314 -8.19 3.15 -9.44
N LEU A 315 -9.16 3.95 -9.88
CA LEU A 315 -10.54 3.50 -10.13
C LEU A 315 -10.73 2.76 -11.46
N VAL A 316 -9.99 3.15 -12.49
CA VAL A 316 -10.09 2.55 -13.83
C VAL A 316 -9.30 1.25 -13.93
N LEU A 317 -8.21 1.10 -13.18
CA LEU A 317 -7.35 -0.10 -13.19
C LEU A 317 -8.11 -1.42 -12.96
N PRO A 318 -8.99 -1.55 -11.95
CA PRO A 318 -9.81 -2.74 -11.73
C PRO A 318 -10.77 -3.01 -12.89
N VAL A 319 -11.43 -1.96 -13.39
CA VAL A 319 -12.38 -2.06 -14.50
C VAL A 319 -11.68 -2.50 -15.79
N PHE A 320 -10.50 -1.95 -16.05
CA PHE A 320 -9.67 -2.31 -17.20
C PHE A 320 -9.15 -3.75 -17.08
N PHE A 321 -8.75 -4.19 -15.89
CA PHE A 321 -8.35 -5.58 -15.66
C PHE A 321 -9.49 -6.56 -15.93
N ILE A 322 -10.69 -6.26 -15.41
CA ILE A 322 -11.90 -7.03 -15.63
C ILE A 322 -12.24 -7.05 -17.12
N TYR A 323 -12.26 -5.88 -17.78
CA TYR A 323 -12.51 -5.77 -19.22
C TYR A 323 -11.48 -6.56 -20.05
N ARG A 324 -10.21 -6.57 -19.65
CA ARG A 324 -9.15 -7.29 -20.35
C ARG A 324 -9.30 -8.81 -20.19
N ILE A 325 -9.71 -9.27 -19.01
CA ILE A 325 -10.07 -10.68 -18.76
C ILE A 325 -11.25 -11.07 -19.65
N PHE A 326 -12.36 -10.32 -19.62
CA PHE A 326 -13.52 -10.58 -20.48
C PHE A 326 -13.17 -10.52 -21.98
N SER A 327 -12.40 -9.53 -22.42
CA SER A 327 -12.00 -9.40 -23.82
C SER A 327 -11.08 -10.54 -24.27
N SER A 328 -10.21 -11.05 -23.39
CA SER A 328 -9.37 -12.22 -23.72
C SER A 328 -10.18 -13.51 -23.88
N ILE A 329 -11.30 -13.62 -23.16
CA ILE A 329 -12.21 -14.77 -23.20
C ILE A 329 -13.13 -14.70 -24.43
N PHE A 330 -13.66 -13.52 -24.76
CA PHE A 330 -14.69 -13.36 -25.80
C PHE A 330 -14.15 -12.86 -27.15
N CYS A 331 -13.07 -12.09 -27.19
CA CYS A 331 -12.50 -11.57 -28.44
C CYS A 331 -11.30 -12.43 -28.87
N LYS A 332 -11.55 -13.41 -29.75
CA LYS A 332 -10.48 -14.11 -30.48
C LYS A 332 -9.67 -13.08 -31.27
N LYS A 333 -8.42 -12.84 -30.88
CA LYS A 333 -7.48 -12.08 -31.72
C LYS A 333 -7.16 -12.93 -32.93
N THR A 334 -7.73 -12.61 -34.10
CA THR A 334 -7.25 -13.14 -35.37
C THR A 334 -5.82 -12.65 -35.54
N ARG A 335 -4.88 -13.59 -35.43
CA ARG A 335 -3.47 -13.33 -35.71
C ARG A 335 -3.39 -13.08 -37.22
N THR A 336 -3.23 -11.83 -37.63
CA THR A 336 -2.85 -11.52 -39.02
C THR A 336 -1.49 -12.17 -39.23
N THR A 337 -1.47 -13.21 -40.05
CA THR A 337 -0.23 -13.86 -40.51
C THR A 337 0.65 -12.78 -41.15
N PRO A 338 1.93 -12.65 -40.76
CA PRO A 338 2.87 -11.88 -41.54
C PRO A 338 2.93 -12.54 -42.91
N ASN A 339 2.56 -11.81 -43.96
CA ASN A 339 2.78 -12.25 -45.34
C ASN A 339 4.27 -12.55 -45.49
N ALA A 340 4.62 -13.83 -45.53
CA ALA A 340 5.92 -14.27 -45.99
C ALA A 340 6.00 -13.86 -47.47
N SER A 341 6.82 -12.85 -47.73
CA SER A 341 7.24 -12.48 -49.08
C SER A 341 7.83 -13.71 -49.75
N ALA A 342 7.07 -14.32 -50.66
CA ALA A 342 7.57 -15.33 -51.58
C ALA A 342 8.56 -14.65 -52.54
N ASN A 343 9.84 -14.69 -52.19
CA ASN A 343 10.93 -14.39 -53.09
C ASN A 343 10.95 -15.45 -54.19
N HIS A 344 10.30 -15.17 -55.33
CA HIS A 344 10.54 -15.92 -56.55
C HIS A 344 11.91 -15.54 -57.11
N ALA A 345 12.92 -16.31 -56.73
CA ALA A 345 14.23 -16.31 -57.37
C ALA A 345 14.09 -16.89 -58.79
N SER A 346 14.28 -16.01 -59.78
CA SER A 346 14.41 -16.35 -61.20
C SER A 346 15.68 -17.20 -61.44
N HIS A 347 15.55 -18.52 -61.47
CA HIS A 347 16.58 -19.38 -62.04
C HIS A 347 16.41 -19.48 -63.56
N LYS A 348 17.10 -18.59 -64.29
CA LYS A 348 17.37 -18.73 -65.73
C LYS A 348 18.20 -20.00 -65.96
N HIS A 349 17.63 -20.99 -66.63
CA HIS A 349 18.40 -22.12 -67.16
C HIS A 349 18.98 -21.72 -68.53
N LYS A 350 20.31 -21.71 -68.58
CA LYS A 350 21.15 -21.32 -69.71
C LYS A 350 21.18 -22.47 -70.73
N ARG A 351 20.39 -22.38 -71.82
CA ARG A 351 20.57 -23.27 -72.99
C ARG A 351 21.70 -22.70 -73.86
N ARG A 352 22.82 -23.42 -73.96
CA ARG A 352 23.77 -23.31 -75.08
C ARG A 352 23.62 -24.54 -75.97
N HIS A 353 23.52 -24.27 -77.27
CA HIS A 353 23.41 -25.22 -78.36
C HIS A 353 24.67 -26.09 -78.52
N ALA A 354 24.46 -27.35 -78.97
CA ALA A 354 25.42 -28.09 -79.78
C ALA A 354 24.69 -29.09 -80.71
N GLY A 355 24.81 -28.83 -82.02
CA GLY A 355 24.91 -29.79 -83.13
C GLY A 355 23.86 -30.89 -83.34
N LYS A 356 22.99 -30.71 -84.34
CA LYS A 356 23.15 -31.29 -85.68
C LYS A 356 22.19 -30.63 -86.66
#